data_AF-A0A845QUV1-F1
#
_entry.id   AF-A0A845QUV1-F1
#
_cell.length_a   1.000
_cell.length_b   1.000
_cell.length_c   1.000
_cell.angle_alpha   90.00
_cell.angle_beta   90.00
_cell.angle_gamma   90.00
#
_symmetry.space_group_name_H-M   'P 1'
#
loop_
_entity.id
_entity.type
_entity.pdbx_description
1 polymer ?
#
loop_
_entity_poly.entity_id
_entity_poly.type
_entity_poly.pdbx_seq_one_letter_code
_entity_poly.pdbx_strand_id
1 'polypeptide(L)' 'MLSKEKISRINELAKKSKIGNLSDDEKKEQKKLREEYLKSFRKNFKNQLDSIEIVD' A
#
# COMPACT_ATOMS: atom_id res chain seq x y z
N MET A 1 -7.88 0.82 6.74
CA MET A 1 -7.10 -0.23 6.07
C MET A 1 -7.63 -0.41 4.66
N LEU A 2 -6.77 -0.53 3.66
CA LEU A 2 -7.19 -0.80 2.28
C LEU A 2 -7.83 -2.20 2.18
N SER A 3 -8.77 -2.40 1.25
CA SER A 3 -9.40 -3.71 1.04
C SER A 3 -8.38 -4.75 0.54
N LYS A 4 -8.58 -6.02 0.92
CA LYS A 4 -7.70 -7.13 0.52
C LYS A 4 -7.55 -7.24 -0.99
N GLU A 5 -8.61 -6.99 -1.74
CA GLU A 5 -8.62 -6.99 -3.20
C GLU A 5 -7.67 -5.95 -3.80
N LYS A 6 -7.67 -4.72 -3.28
CA LYS A 6 -6.74 -3.67 -3.73
C LYS A 6 -5.29 -4.02 -3.41
N ILE A 7 -5.04 -4.67 -2.27
CA ILE A 7 -3.70 -5.14 -1.89
C ILE A 7 -3.23 -6.24 -2.85
N SER A 8 -4.09 -7.21 -3.18
CA SER A 8 -3.80 -8.23 -4.20
C SER A 8 -3.45 -7.59 -5.53
N ARG A 9 -4.22 -6.58 -5.97
CA ARG A 9 -3.95 -5.84 -7.20
C ARG A 9 -2.59 -5.14 -7.18
N ILE A 10 -2.22 -4.48 -6.08
CA ILE A 10 -0.89 -3.88 -5.91
C ILE A 10 0.22 -4.92 -6.05
N ASN A 11 0.03 -6.12 -5.49
CA ASN A 11 1.01 -7.21 -5.57
C ASN A 11 1.14 -7.77 -6.99
N GLU A 12 0.03 -7.92 -7.71
CA GLU A 12 0.04 -8.32 -9.13
C GLU A 12 0.80 -7.31 -9.99
N LEU A 13 0.49 -6.02 -9.85
CA LEU A 13 1.17 -4.95 -10.56
C LEU A 13 2.65 -4.87 -10.18
N ALA A 14 3.00 -5.10 -8.91
CA ALA A 14 4.39 -5.18 -8.47
C ALA A 14 5.14 -6.37 -9.08
N LYS A 15 4.49 -7.53 -9.21
CA LYS A 15 5.06 -8.70 -9.86
C LYS A 15 5.30 -8.44 -11.36
N LYS A 16 4.33 -7.84 -12.05
CA LYS A 16 4.49 -7.39 -13.45
C LYS A 16 5.61 -6.37 -13.62
N SER A 17 5.70 -5.39 -12.71
CA SER A 17 6.78 -4.41 -12.66
C SER A 17 8.16 -5.05 -12.55
N LYS A 18 8.29 -6.11 -11.74
CA LYS A 18 9.54 -6.83 -11.53
C LYS A 18 9.98 -7.62 -12.77
N ILE A 19 9.02 -8.11 -13.54
CA ILE A 19 9.25 -8.85 -14.79
C ILE A 19 9.50 -7.90 -15.97
N GLY A 20 9.19 -6.60 -15.82
CA GLY A 20 9.37 -5.59 -16.87
C GLY A 20 8.19 -5.47 -17.84
N ASN A 21 7.10 -6.22 -17.61
CA ASN A 21 5.91 -6.23 -18.47
C ASN A 21 4.82 -5.29 -17.92
N LEU A 22 5.20 -4.07 -17.53
CA LEU A 22 4.31 -3.10 -16.91
C LEU A 22 4.10 -1.91 -17.84
N SER A 23 2.87 -1.74 -18.32
CA SER A 23 2.48 -0.60 -19.15
C SER A 23 2.47 0.71 -18.36
N ASP A 24 2.57 1.84 -19.04
CA ASP A 24 2.51 3.18 -18.41
C ASP A 24 1.18 3.43 -17.68
N ASP A 25 0.07 2.89 -18.18
CA ASP A 25 -1.22 2.98 -17.50
C ASP A 25 -1.24 2.14 -16.21
N GLU A 26 -0.68 0.93 -16.26
CA GLU A 26 -0.54 0.07 -15.08
C GLU A 26 0.42 0.68 -14.04
N LYS A 27 1.47 1.39 -14.46
CA LYS A 27 2.35 2.17 -13.57
C LYS A 27 1.58 3.28 -12.85
N LYS A 28 0.74 4.01 -13.57
CA LYS A 28 -0.12 5.06 -12.97
C LYS A 28 -1.10 4.46 -11.98
N GLU A 29 -1.74 3.34 -12.33
CA GLU A 29 -2.64 2.60 -11.44
C GLU A 29 -1.91 2.12 -10.17
N GLN A 30 -0.75 1.50 -10.33
CA GLN A 30 0.07 1.02 -9.22
C GLN A 30 0.48 2.16 -8.27
N LYS A 31 0.89 3.31 -8.83
CA LYS A 31 1.26 4.49 -8.04
C LYS A 31 0.06 5.01 -7.24
N LYS A 32 -1.10 5.16 -7.87
CA LYS A 32 -2.34 5.62 -7.23
C LYS A 32 -2.75 4.69 -6.08
N LEU A 33 -2.73 3.37 -6.33
CA LEU A 33 -3.07 2.37 -5.32
C LEU A 33 -2.07 2.36 -4.16
N ARG A 34 -0.77 2.53 -4.43
CA ARG A 34 0.27 2.66 -3.38
C ARG A 34 0.08 3.92 -2.53
N GLU A 35 -0.26 5.05 -3.12
CA GLU A 35 -0.52 6.28 -2.37
C GLU A 35 -1.75 6.12 -1.46
N GLU A 36 -2.82 5.49 -1.95
CA GLU A 36 -4.01 5.20 -1.16
C GLU A 36 -3.68 4.25 0.00
N TYR A 37 -2.91 3.19 -0.26
CA TYR A 37 -2.42 2.27 0.76
C TYR A 37 -1.63 3.02 1.84
N LEU A 38 -0.62 3.81 1.45
CA LEU A 38 0.25 4.54 2.37
C LEU A 38 -0.52 5.55 3.21
N LYS A 39 -1.50 6.26 2.64
CA LYS A 39 -2.37 7.16 3.42
C LYS A 39 -3.14 6.39 4.50
N SER A 40 -3.73 5.27 4.13
CA SER A 40 -4.48 4.44 5.08
C SER A 40 -3.58 3.80 6.14
N PHE A 41 -2.37 3.40 5.74
CA PHE A 41 -1.37 2.80 6.61
C PHE A 41 -0.84 3.83 7.60
N ARG A 42 -0.45 5.03 7.16
CA ARG A 42 0.03 6.11 8.04
C ARG A 42 -1.00 6.50 9.09
N LYS A 43 -2.28 6.57 8.72
CA LYS A 43 -3.37 6.84 9.68
C LYS A 43 -3.43 5.75 10.76
N ASN A 44 -3.42 4.48 10.35
CA ASN A 44 -3.44 3.36 11.29
C ASN A 44 -2.16 3.27 12.14
N PHE A 45 -1.00 3.55 11.55
CA PHE A 45 0.30 3.51 12.22
C PHE A 45 0.42 4.59 13.29
N LYS A 46 -0.09 5.80 13.01
CA LYS A 46 -0.15 6.87 14.03
C LYS A 46 -0.99 6.45 15.23
N ASN A 47 -2.19 5.91 15.00
CA ASN A 47 -3.04 5.40 16.07
C ASN A 47 -2.35 4.28 16.88
N GLN A 48 -1.55 3.44 16.20
CA GLN A 48 -0.83 2.35 16.85
C GLN A 48 0.33 2.87 17.71
N LEU A 49 1.05 3.92 17.27
CA LEU A 49 2.07 4.60 18.07
C LEU A 49 1.47 5.30 19.31
N ASP A 50 0.32 5.96 19.15
CA ASP A 50 -0.38 6.63 20.26
C ASP A 50 -0.86 5.63 21.32
N SER A 51 -1.03 4.35 20.96
CA SER A 51 -1.40 3.26 21.86
C SER A 51 -0.22 2.55 22.52
N ILE A 52 1.03 2.94 22.23
CA ILE A 52 2.20 2.36 22.91
C ILE A 52 2.30 3.00 24.29
N GLU A 53 1.90 2.24 25.31
CA GLU A 53 2.13 2.59 26.71
C GLU A 53 3.52 2.09 27.11
N ILE A 54 4.38 3.01 27.56
CA ILE A 54 5.68 2.65 28.14
C ILE A 54 5.40 2.21 29.57
N VAL A 55 5.63 0.93 29.85
CA VAL A 55 5.54 0.35 31.19
C VAL A 55 6.94 0.42 31.80
N ASP A 56 7.09 1.11 32.95
CA ASP A 56 8.33 1.18 33.75
C ASP A 56 8.37 0.03 34.77
#